data_AF-A0A0U2UA13-F1
#
_entry.id   AF-A0A0U2UA13-F1
#
_cell.length_a   1.000
_cell.length_b   1.000
_cell.length_c   1.000
_cell.angle_alpha   90.00
_cell.angle_beta   90.00
_cell.angle_gamma   90.00
#
_symmetry.space_group_name_H-M   'P 1'
#
loop_
_entity.id
_entity.type
_entity.pdbx_description
1 polymer ?
#
loop_
_entity_poly.entity_id
_entity_poly.type
_entity_poly.pdbx_seq_one_letter_code
_entity_poly.pdbx_strand_id
1 'polypeptide(L)'
;MSIWSQLGLQEGTSVLGVEVQGLYDYSMFIIVMIFSFVVYFMLKVLCHKLTGRVYLDSQGLEVMWTIMPFWLLLALGLPSIKLLYLMDEINLPEASVKVVGHQWYWSYEYSDIRGSSYSYDSYMVSDSSLEGGYRLLEVDNRCVVPTLLTIRGLVTSDDVVHSWAIPSSAIKADGVPGRINQVRLCFIGSGVFYGQCSELCGVNHSFMPICVESVSVEVYSTWIVENHNNVLKGMENKPESWTWWGFLVAAVKGIGKSLYWLGSMYAMFLYYLFYYSFYVTGKFVVVSSWEFMQWAVSSFAAAVSWLVWFSNSPVEAVVYAISYWVAGIWGVVVFVVTKPVMATWWFCKSVCGAVASFAYFTYCVFEAVLNSLTSFTSDGFQDFVVQNVSRNTKKFLWILSNRYK
;
A
#
# COMPACT_ATOMS: atom_id res chain seq x y z
N MET A 1 18.94 7.81 -19.84
CA MET A 1 18.86 6.74 -20.87
C MET A 1 19.79 5.61 -20.48
N SER A 2 19.65 4.44 -21.11
CA SER A 2 20.59 3.35 -20.90
C SER A 2 21.96 3.64 -21.50
N ILE A 3 22.99 3.05 -20.91
CA ILE A 3 24.37 3.12 -21.40
C ILE A 3 24.75 1.76 -21.97
N TRP A 4 25.66 1.73 -22.95
CA TRP A 4 26.22 0.49 -23.47
C TRP A 4 26.77 -0.39 -22.35
N SER A 5 26.46 -1.69 -22.39
CA SER A 5 26.86 -2.70 -21.40
C SER A 5 26.37 -2.45 -19.96
N GLN A 6 25.31 -1.66 -19.78
CA GLN A 6 24.69 -1.46 -18.48
C GLN A 6 24.07 -2.76 -17.95
N LEU A 7 24.39 -3.10 -16.70
CA LEU A 7 23.90 -4.32 -16.02
C LEU A 7 22.69 -4.05 -15.11
N GLY A 8 22.65 -2.89 -14.47
CA GLY A 8 21.60 -2.50 -13.50
C GLY A 8 20.51 -1.61 -14.10
N LEU A 9 19.70 -1.04 -13.21
CA LEU A 9 18.71 -0.03 -13.57
C LEU A 9 19.37 1.25 -14.09
N GLN A 10 18.61 2.05 -14.84
CA GLN A 10 18.98 3.45 -15.10
C GLN A 10 18.95 4.23 -13.79
N GLU A 11 19.81 5.24 -13.68
CA GLU A 11 19.87 6.09 -12.49
C GLU A 11 18.51 6.76 -12.21
N GLY A 12 18.11 6.77 -10.93
CA GLY A 12 16.86 7.36 -10.46
C GLY A 12 16.84 8.88 -10.61
N THR A 13 16.01 9.40 -11.51
CA THR A 13 15.93 10.84 -11.84
C THR A 13 14.71 11.54 -11.28
N SER A 14 13.80 10.80 -10.66
CA SER A 14 12.61 11.32 -9.97
C SER A 14 12.68 10.98 -8.48
N VAL A 15 11.91 11.71 -7.67
CA VAL A 15 11.84 11.46 -6.21
C VAL A 15 11.45 10.02 -5.91
N LEU A 16 10.49 9.46 -6.66
CA LEU A 16 10.09 8.05 -6.52
C LEU A 16 11.13 7.09 -7.12
N GLY A 17 11.80 7.48 -8.20
CA GLY A 17 12.82 6.67 -8.86
C GLY A 17 13.99 6.33 -7.95
N VAL A 18 14.43 7.28 -7.12
CA VAL A 18 15.50 7.04 -6.13
C VAL A 18 15.07 6.02 -5.06
N GLU A 19 13.83 6.11 -4.55
CA GLU A 19 13.32 5.14 -3.57
C GLU A 19 13.14 3.74 -4.19
N VAL A 20 12.70 3.65 -5.45
CA VAL A 20 12.61 2.38 -6.20
C VAL A 20 14.00 1.76 -6.39
N GLN A 21 15.01 2.57 -6.69
CA GLN A 21 16.39 2.10 -6.80
C GLN A 21 16.91 1.58 -5.45
N GLY A 22 16.59 2.26 -4.34
CA GLY A 22 16.89 1.77 -2.98
C GLY A 22 16.23 0.43 -2.66
N LEU A 23 14.95 0.26 -3.01
CA LEU A 23 14.25 -1.02 -2.84
C LEU A 23 14.86 -2.12 -3.71
N TYR A 24 15.28 -1.79 -4.94
CA TYR A 24 15.96 -2.72 -5.83
C TYR A 24 17.27 -3.21 -5.23
N ASP A 25 18.13 -2.30 -4.74
CA ASP A 25 19.42 -2.66 -4.14
C ASP A 25 19.24 -3.52 -2.88
N TYR A 26 18.29 -3.15 -2.01
CA TYR A 26 17.92 -3.93 -0.82
C TYR A 26 17.45 -5.34 -1.18
N SER A 27 16.58 -5.45 -2.20
CA SER A 27 16.07 -6.75 -2.66
C SER A 27 17.18 -7.60 -3.29
N MET A 28 18.03 -6.99 -4.11
CA MET A 28 19.18 -7.67 -4.75
C MET A 28 20.17 -8.19 -3.71
N PHE A 29 20.45 -7.43 -2.65
CA PHE A 29 21.29 -7.88 -1.55
C PHE A 29 20.75 -9.17 -0.91
N ILE A 30 19.45 -9.20 -0.57
CA ILE A 30 18.81 -10.37 0.02
C ILE A 30 18.84 -11.56 -0.95
N ILE A 31 18.52 -11.33 -2.23
CA ILE A 31 18.51 -12.38 -3.26
C ILE A 31 19.90 -13.00 -3.42
N VAL A 32 20.96 -12.18 -3.52
CA VAL A 32 22.34 -12.67 -3.63
C VAL A 32 22.75 -13.45 -2.37
N MET A 33 22.31 -13.03 -1.18
CA MET A 33 22.54 -13.78 0.06
C MET A 33 21.89 -15.17 0.02
N ILE A 34 20.65 -15.28 -0.45
CA ILE A 34 19.95 -16.58 -0.59
C ILE A 34 20.65 -17.45 -1.63
N PHE A 35 20.94 -16.91 -2.81
CA PHE A 35 21.59 -17.66 -3.88
C PHE A 35 22.96 -18.17 -3.45
N SER A 36 23.79 -17.34 -2.81
CA SER A 36 25.10 -17.76 -2.30
C SER A 36 24.98 -18.83 -1.21
N PHE A 37 23.98 -18.73 -0.33
CA PHE A 37 23.68 -19.79 0.66
C PHE A 37 23.33 -21.11 -0.02
N VAL A 38 22.39 -21.11 -0.98
CA VAL A 38 21.97 -22.33 -1.70
C VAL A 38 23.14 -22.93 -2.47
N VAL A 39 23.91 -22.11 -3.20
CA VAL A 39 25.08 -22.54 -3.95
C VAL A 39 26.13 -23.15 -3.01
N TYR A 40 26.37 -22.55 -1.84
CA TYR A 40 27.28 -23.10 -0.85
C TYR A 40 26.83 -24.49 -0.36
N PHE A 41 25.54 -24.68 -0.03
CA PHE A 41 25.02 -26.00 0.37
C PHE A 41 25.16 -27.03 -0.74
N MET A 42 24.83 -26.67 -1.98
CA MET A 42 24.99 -27.54 -3.14
C MET A 42 26.45 -27.96 -3.34
N LEU A 43 27.38 -26.99 -3.32
CA LEU A 43 28.81 -27.27 -3.42
C LEU A 43 29.30 -28.14 -2.26
N LYS A 44 28.83 -27.89 -1.04
CA LYS A 44 29.18 -28.68 0.14
C LYS A 44 28.74 -30.13 -0.02
N VAL A 45 27.53 -30.38 -0.53
CA VAL A 45 27.03 -31.74 -0.80
C VAL A 45 27.88 -32.42 -1.89
N LEU A 46 28.18 -31.72 -2.99
CA LEU A 46 28.98 -32.26 -4.10
C LEU A 46 30.43 -32.59 -3.69
N CYS A 47 31.03 -31.78 -2.83
CA CYS A 47 32.39 -31.98 -2.36
C CYS A 47 32.49 -32.97 -1.19
N HIS A 48 31.36 -33.44 -0.64
CA HIS A 48 31.38 -34.29 0.52
C HIS A 48 31.72 -35.74 0.16
N LYS A 49 32.66 -36.34 0.90
CA LYS A 49 33.11 -37.72 0.66
C LYS A 49 32.23 -38.78 1.32
N LEU A 50 31.47 -38.41 2.37
CA LEU A 50 30.64 -39.36 3.12
C LEU A 50 29.32 -39.60 2.39
N THR A 51 28.89 -40.86 2.32
CA THR A 51 27.60 -41.25 1.73
C THR A 51 26.59 -41.60 2.81
N GLY A 52 25.40 -41.01 2.75
CA GLY A 52 24.24 -41.43 3.55
C GLY A 52 23.32 -42.34 2.73
N ARG A 53 22.99 -43.53 3.25
CA ARG A 53 22.02 -44.46 2.62
C ARG A 53 20.66 -44.49 3.32
N VAL A 54 20.60 -43.99 4.54
CA VAL A 54 19.39 -43.98 5.37
C VAL A 54 18.81 -42.58 5.38
N TYR A 55 17.54 -42.46 5.05
CA TYR A 55 16.79 -41.23 5.20
C TYR A 55 16.54 -40.98 6.69
N LEU A 56 16.97 -39.81 7.17
CA LEU A 56 16.71 -39.35 8.53
C LEU A 56 15.68 -38.23 8.45
N ASP A 57 14.50 -38.48 9.00
CA ASP A 57 13.48 -37.46 9.18
C ASP A 57 13.87 -36.52 10.33
N SER A 58 13.64 -35.22 10.13
CA SER A 58 13.87 -34.20 11.14
C SER A 58 12.82 -33.10 11.03
N GLN A 59 11.71 -33.28 11.73
CA GLN A 59 10.65 -32.26 11.83
C GLN A 59 11.18 -30.89 12.25
N GLY A 60 12.21 -30.84 13.11
CA GLY A 60 12.82 -29.59 13.56
C GLY A 60 13.48 -28.81 12.41
N LEU A 61 14.13 -29.50 11.47
CA LEU A 61 14.72 -28.88 10.28
C LEU A 61 13.62 -28.34 9.35
N GLU A 62 12.51 -29.09 9.22
CA GLU A 62 11.37 -28.65 8.43
C GLU A 62 10.74 -27.36 8.96
N VAL A 63 10.57 -27.30 10.29
CA VAL A 63 10.07 -26.09 10.95
C VAL A 63 11.04 -24.92 10.74
N MET A 64 12.35 -25.15 10.84
CA MET A 64 13.36 -24.10 10.67
C MET A 64 13.34 -23.51 9.25
N TRP A 65 13.37 -24.34 8.19
CA TRP A 65 13.34 -23.84 6.81
C TRP A 65 11.98 -23.33 6.37
N THR A 66 10.92 -23.48 7.18
CA THR A 66 9.60 -22.89 6.91
C THR A 66 9.49 -21.51 7.56
N ILE A 67 9.96 -21.38 8.80
CA ILE A 67 9.94 -20.11 9.54
C ILE A 67 10.95 -19.10 8.95
N MET A 68 12.13 -19.56 8.51
CA MET A 68 13.16 -18.65 7.98
C MET A 68 12.71 -17.91 6.69
N PRO A 69 12.18 -18.58 5.64
CA PRO A 69 11.66 -17.88 4.46
C PRO A 69 10.46 -16.99 4.75
N PHE A 70 9.61 -17.35 5.72
CA PHE A 70 8.51 -16.50 6.14
C PHE A 70 9.00 -15.11 6.60
N TRP A 71 10.00 -15.06 7.49
CA TRP A 71 10.58 -13.80 7.94
C TRP A 71 11.31 -13.05 6.82
N LEU A 72 11.97 -13.78 5.91
CA LEU A 72 12.63 -13.18 4.76
C LEU A 72 11.62 -12.49 3.81
N LEU A 73 10.47 -13.13 3.56
CA LEU A 73 9.40 -12.55 2.75
C LEU A 73 8.79 -11.32 3.43
N LEU A 74 8.62 -11.32 4.75
CA LEU A 74 8.20 -10.13 5.48
C LEU A 74 9.20 -8.98 5.32
N ALA A 75 10.51 -9.28 5.43
CA ALA A 75 11.57 -8.28 5.27
C ALA A 75 11.61 -7.66 3.86
N LEU A 76 11.22 -8.41 2.81
CA LEU A 76 11.07 -7.89 1.45
C LEU A 76 9.72 -7.16 1.24
N GLY A 77 8.65 -7.69 1.80
CA GLY A 77 7.29 -7.21 1.55
C GLY A 77 6.98 -5.87 2.21
N LEU A 78 7.45 -5.63 3.44
CA LEU A 78 7.14 -4.40 4.17
C LEU A 78 7.66 -3.11 3.48
N PRO A 79 8.94 -2.98 3.10
CA PRO A 79 9.42 -1.80 2.37
C PRO A 79 8.74 -1.67 1.00
N SER A 80 8.43 -2.79 0.34
CA SER A 80 7.72 -2.78 -0.95
C SER A 80 6.30 -2.22 -0.83
N ILE A 81 5.54 -2.63 0.20
CA ILE A 81 4.18 -2.14 0.44
C ILE A 81 4.22 -0.65 0.78
N LYS A 82 5.15 -0.22 1.64
CA LYS A 82 5.33 1.21 1.94
C LYS A 82 5.54 2.03 0.66
N LEU A 83 6.47 1.60 -0.19
CA LEU A 83 6.77 2.31 -1.43
C LEU A 83 5.56 2.34 -2.38
N LEU A 84 4.81 1.24 -2.46
CA LEU A 84 3.57 1.18 -3.22
C LEU A 84 2.58 2.27 -2.79
N TYR A 85 2.38 2.47 -1.47
CA TYR A 85 1.52 3.54 -0.97
C TYR A 85 2.08 4.94 -1.28
N LEU A 86 3.39 5.15 -1.16
CA LEU A 86 4.03 6.43 -1.51
C LEU A 86 3.90 6.77 -3.00
N MET A 87 3.87 5.76 -3.88
CA MET A 87 3.68 5.93 -5.31
C MET A 87 2.22 6.27 -5.68
N ASP A 88 1.25 5.66 -4.99
CA ASP A 88 -0.18 5.85 -5.26
C ASP A 88 -0.72 7.17 -4.71
N GLU A 89 -0.15 7.65 -3.61
CA GLU A 89 -0.54 8.94 -3.04
C GLU A 89 -0.14 10.07 -4.01
N ILE A 90 -1.08 10.89 -4.49
CA ILE A 90 -0.79 12.08 -5.32
C ILE A 90 -1.39 13.30 -4.65
N ASN A 91 -0.61 13.91 -3.76
CA ASN A 91 -1.04 15.10 -3.01
C ASN A 91 -0.79 16.36 -3.84
N LEU A 92 -1.87 17.12 -4.09
CA LEU A 92 -1.89 18.50 -4.60
C LEU A 92 -0.87 18.80 -5.71
N PRO A 93 -1.06 18.27 -6.93
CA PRO A 93 -0.24 18.66 -8.07
C PRO A 93 -0.56 20.09 -8.51
N GLU A 94 0.47 20.85 -8.88
CA GLU A 94 0.33 22.27 -9.28
C GLU A 94 -0.14 22.43 -10.72
N ALA A 95 0.10 21.41 -11.54
CA ALA A 95 -0.30 21.33 -12.94
C ALA A 95 -0.42 19.86 -13.36
N SER A 96 -1.06 19.66 -14.50
CA SER A 96 -1.37 18.37 -15.09
C SER A 96 -0.98 18.37 -16.57
N VAL A 97 -0.47 17.23 -17.02
CA VAL A 97 -0.26 16.93 -18.44
C VAL A 97 -1.00 15.64 -18.75
N LYS A 98 -1.85 15.68 -19.77
CA LYS A 98 -2.52 14.50 -20.30
C LYS A 98 -1.67 13.92 -21.43
N VAL A 99 -1.50 12.62 -21.38
CA VAL A 99 -0.66 11.83 -22.27
C VAL A 99 -1.56 10.83 -22.96
N VAL A 100 -1.69 10.93 -24.29
CA VAL A 100 -2.57 10.07 -25.09
C VAL A 100 -1.72 9.25 -26.05
N GLY A 101 -1.82 7.93 -25.96
CA GLY A 101 -1.21 7.01 -26.92
C GLY A 101 -2.04 6.87 -28.20
N HIS A 102 -1.34 6.84 -29.33
CA HIS A 102 -1.89 6.60 -30.67
C HIS A 102 -0.97 5.63 -31.44
N GLN A 103 -1.49 4.99 -32.47
CA GLN A 103 -0.71 4.21 -33.45
C GLN A 103 -0.06 5.16 -34.48
N TRP A 104 1.24 5.46 -34.44
CA TRP A 104 2.28 5.11 -33.45
C TRP A 104 3.04 6.37 -33.06
N TYR A 105 2.44 7.14 -32.15
CA TYR A 105 2.99 8.39 -31.60
C TYR A 105 2.30 8.71 -30.27
N TRP A 106 2.78 9.73 -29.58
CA TRP A 106 2.16 10.24 -28.35
C TRP A 106 1.66 11.65 -28.59
N SER A 107 0.50 12.00 -28.05
CA SER A 107 0.09 13.40 -27.95
C SER A 107 0.04 13.87 -26.51
N TYR A 108 0.45 15.11 -26.29
CA TYR A 108 0.51 15.74 -24.98
C TYR A 108 -0.46 16.91 -24.96
N GLU A 109 -1.29 16.97 -23.92
CA GLU A 109 -2.31 17.99 -23.73
C GLU A 109 -2.13 18.67 -22.37
N TYR A 110 -2.01 19.99 -22.39
CA TYR A 110 -1.92 20.87 -21.23
C TYR A 110 -3.17 21.75 -21.20
N SER A 111 -4.06 21.50 -20.24
CA SER A 111 -5.40 22.11 -20.18
C SER A 111 -5.64 23.00 -18.96
N ASP A 112 -4.65 23.11 -18.07
CA ASP A 112 -4.85 23.68 -16.73
C ASP A 112 -4.91 25.21 -16.71
N ILE A 113 -4.56 25.86 -17.82
CA ILE A 113 -4.39 27.29 -17.90
C ILE A 113 -5.50 27.96 -18.73
N ARG A 114 -6.20 28.91 -18.09
CA ARG A 114 -7.05 29.92 -18.74
C ARG A 114 -8.18 29.36 -19.61
N GLY A 115 -8.65 28.14 -19.29
CA GLY A 115 -9.73 27.46 -20.04
C GLY A 115 -9.37 27.11 -21.49
N SER A 116 -8.08 27.19 -21.83
CA SER A 116 -7.55 26.82 -23.15
C SER A 116 -6.82 25.49 -23.03
N SER A 117 -6.84 24.70 -24.11
CA SER A 117 -6.09 23.45 -24.21
C SER A 117 -4.98 23.62 -25.23
N TYR A 118 -3.72 23.53 -24.78
CA TYR A 118 -2.56 23.47 -25.64
C TYR A 118 -2.16 22.01 -25.82
N SER A 119 -2.17 21.53 -27.06
CA SER A 119 -1.79 20.16 -27.38
C SER A 119 -0.91 20.08 -28.61
N TYR A 120 -0.08 19.05 -28.66
CA TYR A 120 0.79 18.73 -29.79
C TYR A 120 1.11 17.23 -29.84
N ASP A 121 1.52 16.77 -31.00
CA ASP A 121 1.92 15.39 -31.25
C ASP A 121 3.44 15.26 -31.19
N SER A 122 3.90 14.08 -30.76
CA SER A 122 5.29 13.70 -30.58
C SER A 122 5.58 12.43 -31.37
N TYR A 123 6.21 12.60 -32.52
CA TYR A 123 6.64 11.52 -33.43
C TYR A 123 8.14 11.24 -33.28
N MET A 124 8.52 9.99 -33.56
CA MET A 124 9.93 9.61 -33.65
C MET A 124 10.60 10.34 -34.82
N VAL A 125 11.78 10.91 -34.58
CA VAL A 125 12.60 11.51 -35.65
C VAL A 125 13.18 10.40 -36.52
N SER A 126 13.07 10.55 -37.84
CA SER A 126 13.63 9.58 -38.79
C SER A 126 15.16 9.57 -38.75
N ASP A 127 15.78 8.41 -38.99
CA ASP A 127 17.24 8.27 -39.00
C ASP A 127 17.92 9.23 -40.00
N SER A 128 17.26 9.57 -41.11
CA SER A 128 17.77 10.52 -42.12
C SER A 128 17.75 11.99 -41.66
N SER A 129 16.88 12.35 -40.72
CA SER A 129 16.73 13.71 -40.18
C SER A 129 17.39 13.89 -38.82
N LEU A 130 18.13 12.88 -38.34
CA LEU A 130 18.76 12.88 -37.02
C LEU A 130 20.04 13.72 -37.05
N GLU A 131 19.95 14.99 -36.66
CA GLU A 131 21.10 15.90 -36.53
C GLU A 131 21.82 15.71 -35.17
N GLY A 132 22.35 14.50 -34.96
CA GLY A 132 22.84 14.07 -33.65
C GLY A 132 21.71 13.64 -32.71
N GLY A 133 22.05 12.92 -31.64
CA GLY A 133 21.09 12.32 -30.71
C GLY A 133 21.02 10.80 -30.83
N TYR A 134 19.94 10.22 -30.30
CA TYR A 134 19.82 8.77 -30.12
C TYR A 134 18.78 8.15 -31.07
N ARG A 135 19.26 7.22 -31.89
CA ARG A 135 18.42 6.43 -32.81
C ARG A 135 17.28 5.76 -32.04
N LEU A 136 16.06 5.84 -32.60
CA LEU A 136 14.81 5.31 -32.03
C LEU A 136 14.31 5.96 -30.73
N LEU A 137 15.00 6.98 -30.20
CA LEU A 137 14.64 7.61 -28.94
C LEU A 137 14.25 9.08 -29.12
N GLU A 138 14.89 9.80 -30.06
CA GLU A 138 14.55 11.21 -30.31
C GLU A 138 13.14 11.37 -30.90
N VAL A 139 12.49 12.46 -30.49
CA VAL A 139 11.18 12.89 -30.97
C VAL A 139 11.26 14.33 -31.48
N ASP A 140 10.32 14.71 -32.34
CA ASP A 140 10.17 16.07 -32.84
C ASP A 140 9.76 17.06 -31.74
N ASN A 141 8.77 16.70 -30.90
CA ASN A 141 8.25 17.52 -29.81
C ASN A 141 8.34 16.77 -28.48
N ARG A 142 9.18 17.26 -27.56
CA ARG A 142 9.36 16.65 -26.23
C ARG A 142 8.25 17.07 -25.27
N CYS A 143 7.90 16.18 -24.36
CA CYS A 143 7.01 16.50 -23.24
C CYS A 143 7.76 17.33 -22.20
N VAL A 144 7.43 18.62 -22.13
CA VAL A 144 8.11 19.56 -21.21
C VAL A 144 7.46 19.51 -19.83
N VAL A 145 8.29 19.36 -18.79
CA VAL A 145 7.88 19.37 -17.38
C VAL A 145 8.85 20.22 -16.54
N PRO A 146 8.43 20.79 -15.41
CA PRO A 146 9.30 21.51 -14.50
C PRO A 146 10.11 20.56 -13.60
N THR A 147 11.34 20.96 -13.30
CA THR A 147 12.21 20.31 -12.30
C THR A 147 11.76 20.67 -10.89
N LEU A 148 11.79 19.71 -9.97
CA LEU A 148 11.47 19.84 -8.55
C LEU A 148 10.13 20.58 -8.34
N LEU A 149 9.11 20.19 -9.10
CA LEU A 149 7.73 20.62 -8.95
C LEU A 149 6.83 19.43 -9.26
N THR A 150 5.81 19.21 -8.43
CA THR A 150 4.91 18.06 -8.59
C THR A 150 3.86 18.34 -9.66
N ILE A 151 3.95 17.61 -10.77
CA ILE A 151 2.94 17.57 -11.84
C ILE A 151 2.21 16.24 -11.85
N ARG A 152 0.95 16.25 -12.24
CA ARG A 152 0.14 15.06 -12.49
C ARG A 152 0.22 14.66 -13.97
N GLY A 153 0.68 13.44 -14.25
CA GLY A 153 0.50 12.81 -15.57
C GLY A 153 -0.84 12.06 -15.63
N LEU A 154 -1.62 12.28 -16.68
CA LEU A 154 -2.87 11.56 -16.95
C LEU A 154 -2.70 10.74 -18.23
N VAL A 155 -2.42 9.44 -18.09
CA VAL A 155 -2.13 8.53 -19.20
C VAL A 155 -3.40 7.83 -19.68
N THR A 156 -3.68 7.91 -20.98
CA THR A 156 -4.80 7.25 -21.65
C THR A 156 -4.41 6.88 -23.09
N SER A 157 -5.35 6.33 -23.85
CA SER A 157 -5.18 6.01 -25.26
C SER A 157 -6.45 6.33 -26.03
N ASP A 158 -6.31 6.67 -27.32
CA ASP A 158 -7.44 6.90 -28.23
C ASP A 158 -7.77 5.68 -29.11
N ASP A 159 -6.87 4.69 -29.21
CA ASP A 159 -7.04 3.53 -30.09
C ASP A 159 -6.90 2.16 -29.41
N VAL A 160 -5.67 1.66 -29.21
CA VAL A 160 -5.32 0.37 -28.60
C VAL A 160 -4.61 0.59 -27.28
N VAL A 161 -4.27 -0.47 -26.55
CA VAL A 161 -3.49 -0.29 -25.33
C VAL A 161 -2.06 0.11 -25.67
N HIS A 162 -1.56 1.14 -24.99
CA HIS A 162 -0.15 1.54 -24.98
C HIS A 162 0.34 1.59 -23.53
N SER A 163 1.63 1.79 -23.31
CA SER A 163 2.14 2.02 -21.94
C SER A 163 3.23 3.08 -21.95
N TRP A 164 2.96 4.17 -21.23
CA TRP A 164 3.86 5.31 -21.11
C TRP A 164 4.87 5.04 -20.01
N ALA A 165 6.12 4.77 -20.42
CA ALA A 165 7.17 4.33 -19.51
C ALA A 165 8.44 5.15 -19.66
N ILE A 166 8.96 5.63 -18.53
CA ILE A 166 10.23 6.36 -18.41
C ILE A 166 11.05 5.63 -17.33
N PRO A 167 11.98 4.75 -17.73
CA PRO A 167 12.69 3.89 -16.79
C PRO A 167 13.48 4.66 -15.72
N SER A 168 14.18 5.74 -16.08
CA SER A 168 14.99 6.51 -15.12
C SER A 168 14.15 7.17 -14.03
N SER A 169 12.87 7.44 -14.27
CA SER A 169 11.97 7.98 -13.24
C SER A 169 11.14 6.91 -12.53
N ALA A 170 11.36 5.63 -12.82
CA ALA A 170 10.55 4.51 -12.34
C ALA A 170 9.03 4.69 -12.59
N ILE A 171 8.66 5.29 -13.72
CA ILE A 171 7.26 5.49 -14.11
C ILE A 171 6.94 4.55 -15.25
N LYS A 172 5.86 3.78 -15.10
CA LYS A 172 5.21 3.01 -16.16
C LYS A 172 3.71 3.00 -15.88
N ALA A 173 2.92 3.50 -16.80
CA ALA A 173 1.46 3.45 -16.70
C ALA A 173 0.83 3.16 -18.06
N ASP A 174 -0.13 2.25 -18.07
CA ASP A 174 -0.81 1.85 -19.28
C ASP A 174 -1.80 2.93 -19.72
N GLY A 175 -1.77 3.28 -21.00
CA GLY A 175 -2.80 4.05 -21.67
C GLY A 175 -3.85 3.08 -22.21
N VAL A 176 -4.99 2.99 -21.52
CA VAL A 176 -6.10 2.10 -21.90
C VAL A 176 -7.25 2.96 -22.45
N PRO A 177 -7.77 2.66 -23.66
CA PRO A 177 -8.91 3.40 -24.21
C PRO A 177 -10.10 3.41 -23.25
N GLY A 178 -10.68 4.60 -23.03
CA GLY A 178 -11.80 4.78 -22.10
C GLY A 178 -11.43 4.77 -20.61
N ARG A 179 -10.14 4.70 -20.26
CA ARG A 179 -9.64 4.82 -18.87
C ARG A 179 -8.50 5.83 -18.81
N ILE A 180 -8.48 6.61 -17.73
CA ILE A 180 -7.39 7.54 -17.43
C ILE A 180 -6.65 7.02 -16.20
N ASN A 181 -5.38 6.70 -16.37
CA ASN A 181 -4.47 6.36 -15.27
C ASN A 181 -3.70 7.61 -14.84
N GLN A 182 -3.43 7.74 -13.55
CA GLN A 182 -2.75 8.90 -12.99
C GLN A 182 -1.35 8.51 -12.50
N VAL A 183 -0.36 9.35 -12.79
CA VAL A 183 1.03 9.20 -12.31
C VAL A 183 1.56 10.51 -11.76
N ARG A 184 2.45 10.44 -10.77
CA ARG A 184 3.15 11.61 -10.22
C ARG A 184 4.44 11.86 -10.99
N LEU A 185 4.60 13.08 -11.53
CA LEU A 185 5.82 13.54 -12.19
C LEU A 185 6.54 14.54 -11.27
N CYS A 186 7.73 14.19 -10.78
CA CYS A 186 8.59 15.09 -10.00
C CYS A 186 10.06 14.72 -10.21
N PHE A 187 10.71 15.41 -11.13
CA PHE A 187 12.11 15.18 -11.50
C PHE A 187 13.06 15.98 -10.62
N ILE A 188 14.18 15.39 -10.21
CA ILE A 188 15.12 15.99 -9.25
C ILE A 188 16.04 17.01 -9.93
N GLY A 189 16.35 16.81 -11.21
CA GLY A 189 17.24 17.66 -11.99
C GLY A 189 16.66 17.98 -13.37
N SER A 190 17.20 19.03 -13.99
CA SER A 190 16.89 19.40 -15.37
C SER A 190 17.65 18.51 -16.34
N GLY A 191 17.04 18.19 -17.47
CA GLY A 191 17.61 17.28 -18.48
C GLY A 191 16.54 16.59 -19.32
N VAL A 192 16.98 15.71 -20.23
CA VAL A 192 16.10 14.94 -21.10
C VAL A 192 16.10 13.48 -20.65
N PHE A 193 14.91 12.96 -20.39
CA PHE A 193 14.66 11.60 -19.94
C PHE A 193 13.91 10.83 -21.03
N TYR A 194 14.46 9.67 -21.39
CA TYR A 194 13.96 8.88 -22.50
C TYR A 194 13.17 7.67 -22.00
N GLY A 195 12.18 7.30 -22.79
CA GLY A 195 11.28 6.19 -22.57
C GLY A 195 10.82 5.57 -23.89
N GLN A 196 10.14 4.45 -23.82
CA GLN A 196 9.55 3.78 -24.98
C GLN A 196 8.18 3.20 -24.59
N CYS A 197 7.32 2.99 -25.59
CA CYS A 197 6.07 2.28 -25.39
C CYS A 197 6.36 0.88 -24.81
N SER A 198 5.70 0.54 -23.70
CA SER A 198 5.96 -0.69 -22.95
C SER A 198 4.79 -1.68 -22.96
N GLU A 199 3.87 -1.53 -23.92
CA GLU A 199 2.76 -2.45 -24.20
C GLU A 199 2.58 -2.61 -25.71
N LEU A 200 2.40 -3.85 -26.18
CA LEU A 200 2.40 -4.16 -27.61
C LEU A 200 1.21 -3.50 -28.33
N CYS A 201 1.50 -2.56 -29.24
CA CYS A 201 0.47 -1.72 -29.88
C CYS A 201 0.44 -1.78 -31.43
N GLY A 202 1.10 -2.76 -32.04
CA GLY A 202 1.06 -3.00 -33.50
C GLY A 202 2.43 -2.94 -34.18
N VAL A 203 2.44 -2.72 -35.51
CA VAL A 203 3.65 -2.89 -36.34
C VAL A 203 4.78 -1.93 -35.99
N ASN A 204 4.47 -0.70 -35.56
CA ASN A 204 5.48 0.28 -35.17
C ASN A 204 5.57 0.46 -33.65
N HIS A 205 5.24 -0.57 -32.87
CA HIS A 205 5.33 -0.55 -31.41
C HIS A 205 6.71 -0.07 -30.89
N SER A 206 7.80 -0.48 -31.56
CA SER A 206 9.17 -0.08 -31.19
C SER A 206 9.57 1.33 -31.64
N PHE A 207 8.72 2.04 -32.39
CA PHE A 207 9.03 3.29 -33.08
C PHE A 207 8.19 4.49 -32.58
N MET A 208 7.70 4.41 -31.35
CA MET A 208 6.98 5.51 -30.68
C MET A 208 7.61 5.82 -29.31
N PRO A 209 8.82 6.41 -29.31
CA PRO A 209 9.54 6.73 -28.09
C PRO A 209 8.90 7.89 -27.33
N ILE A 210 9.35 8.06 -26.10
CA ILE A 210 8.93 9.10 -25.18
C ILE A 210 10.17 9.92 -24.83
N CYS A 211 10.10 11.23 -25.00
CA CYS A 211 11.10 12.16 -24.46
C CYS A 211 10.41 13.13 -23.51
N VAL A 212 10.86 13.14 -22.26
CA VAL A 212 10.45 14.14 -21.27
C VAL A 212 11.62 15.08 -21.02
N GLU A 213 11.40 16.37 -21.21
CA GLU A 213 12.38 17.41 -20.92
C GLU A 213 12.00 18.12 -19.62
N SER A 214 12.83 17.92 -18.59
CA SER A 214 12.70 18.64 -17.33
C SER A 214 13.49 19.94 -17.38
N VAL A 215 12.80 21.08 -17.22
CA VAL A 215 13.40 22.42 -17.25
C VAL A 215 13.14 23.15 -15.95
N SER A 216 13.85 24.25 -15.71
CA SER A 216 13.56 25.12 -14.55
C SER A 216 12.10 25.61 -14.57
N VAL A 217 11.55 25.87 -13.37
CA VAL A 217 10.16 26.35 -13.22
C VAL A 217 9.93 27.65 -14.00
N GLU A 218 10.93 28.52 -14.12
CA GLU A 218 10.82 29.79 -14.83
C GLU A 218 10.64 29.59 -16.34
N VAL A 219 11.44 28.67 -16.90
CA VAL A 219 11.38 28.31 -18.32
C VAL A 219 10.05 27.62 -18.60
N TYR A 220 9.68 26.62 -17.79
CA TYR A 220 8.40 25.93 -17.92
C TYR A 220 7.21 26.89 -17.86
N SER A 221 7.18 27.78 -16.86
CA SER A 221 6.10 28.76 -16.69
C SER A 221 6.00 29.72 -17.87
N THR A 222 7.13 30.15 -18.42
CA THR A 222 7.14 31.06 -19.58
C THR A 222 6.64 30.34 -20.84
N TRP A 223 7.18 29.15 -21.10
CA TRP A 223 6.80 28.31 -22.23
C TRP A 223 5.31 27.98 -22.23
N ILE A 224 4.76 27.55 -21.10
CA ILE A 224 3.35 27.14 -21.04
C ILE A 224 2.42 28.35 -21.22
N VAL A 225 2.71 29.48 -20.58
CA VAL A 225 1.91 30.71 -20.71
C VAL A 225 1.90 31.22 -22.15
N GLU A 226 3.04 31.22 -22.83
CA GLU A 226 3.16 31.68 -24.20
C GLU A 226 2.34 30.80 -25.17
N ASN A 227 2.44 29.49 -25.04
CA ASN A 227 1.68 28.54 -25.85
C ASN A 227 0.15 28.69 -25.65
N HIS A 228 -0.31 28.80 -24.41
CA HIS A 228 -1.74 29.05 -24.14
C HIS A 228 -2.21 30.41 -24.69
N ASN A 229 -1.39 31.46 -24.60
CA ASN A 229 -1.72 32.75 -25.20
C ASN A 229 -1.85 32.68 -26.73
N ASN A 230 -1.03 31.87 -27.38
CA ASN A 230 -1.13 31.64 -28.82
C ASN A 230 -2.42 30.90 -29.20
N VAL A 231 -2.81 29.89 -28.40
CA VAL A 231 -4.09 29.19 -28.58
C VAL A 231 -5.29 30.14 -28.39
N LEU A 232 -5.28 30.96 -27.35
CA LEU A 232 -6.38 31.88 -27.04
C LEU A 232 -6.60 32.94 -28.12
N LYS A 233 -5.52 33.48 -28.71
CA LYS A 233 -5.63 34.38 -29.88
C LYS A 233 -6.32 33.70 -31.08
N GLY A 234 -6.26 32.37 -31.19
CA GLY A 234 -7.01 31.60 -32.18
C GLY A 234 -8.47 31.36 -31.80
N MET A 235 -8.80 31.39 -30.50
CA MET A 235 -10.13 31.06 -29.96
C MET A 235 -11.10 32.26 -29.84
N GLU A 236 -10.62 33.51 -29.83
CA GLU A 236 -11.49 34.73 -29.79
C GLU A 236 -12.55 34.79 -30.91
N ASN A 237 -12.51 33.89 -31.89
CA ASN A 237 -13.48 33.78 -32.98
C ASN A 237 -14.71 32.87 -32.73
N LYS A 238 -14.93 32.32 -31.52
CA LYS A 238 -16.15 31.53 -31.24
C LYS A 238 -16.73 31.79 -29.85
N PRO A 239 -17.96 32.33 -29.74
CA PRO A 239 -18.65 32.43 -28.47
C PRO A 239 -19.37 31.10 -28.16
N GLU A 240 -19.02 30.46 -27.05
CA GLU A 240 -19.85 29.39 -26.49
C GLU A 240 -20.76 29.92 -25.38
N SER A 241 -22.05 29.60 -25.50
CA SER A 241 -23.10 30.00 -24.58
C SER A 241 -23.36 28.90 -23.55
N TRP A 242 -23.18 29.23 -22.27
CA TRP A 242 -23.58 28.38 -21.17
C TRP A 242 -25.08 28.49 -20.92
N THR A 243 -25.78 27.36 -20.94
CA THR A 243 -27.23 27.31 -20.69
C THR A 243 -27.56 27.04 -19.22
N TRP A 244 -28.44 27.90 -18.67
CA TRP A 244 -28.92 27.93 -17.28
C TRP A 244 -29.54 26.60 -16.78
N TRP A 245 -29.92 25.72 -17.70
CA TRP A 245 -30.52 24.41 -17.41
C TRP A 245 -29.54 23.41 -16.79
N GLY A 246 -28.25 23.48 -17.11
CA GLY A 246 -27.23 22.57 -16.56
C GLY A 246 -27.02 22.75 -15.06
N PHE A 247 -27.09 24.00 -14.58
CA PHE A 247 -26.92 24.35 -13.17
C PHE A 247 -28.11 23.84 -12.31
N LEU A 248 -29.32 23.92 -12.87
CA LEU A 248 -30.55 23.56 -12.18
C LEU A 248 -30.69 22.04 -11.99
N VAL A 249 -30.28 21.26 -13.00
CA VAL A 249 -30.29 19.77 -12.93
C VAL A 249 -29.26 19.25 -11.93
N ALA A 250 -28.09 19.89 -11.82
CA ALA A 250 -27.06 19.51 -10.85
C ALA A 250 -27.50 19.79 -9.39
N ALA A 251 -28.16 20.92 -9.14
CA ALA A 251 -28.67 21.30 -7.82
C ALA A 251 -29.74 20.31 -7.31
N VAL A 252 -30.67 19.91 -8.19
CA VAL A 252 -31.75 18.95 -7.84
C VAL A 252 -31.20 17.55 -7.54
N LYS A 253 -30.21 17.08 -8.31
CA LYS A 253 -29.54 15.79 -8.05
C LYS A 253 -28.75 15.79 -6.74
N GLY A 254 -28.14 16.92 -6.35
CA GLY A 254 -27.41 17.05 -5.09
C GLY A 254 -28.32 16.93 -3.85
N ILE A 255 -29.50 17.56 -3.89
CA ILE A 255 -30.46 17.54 -2.79
C ILE A 255 -31.04 16.14 -2.56
N GLY A 256 -31.36 15.41 -3.64
CA GLY A 256 -31.90 14.05 -3.54
C GLY A 256 -30.90 13.05 -2.92
N LYS A 257 -29.61 13.17 -3.24
CA LYS A 257 -28.57 12.28 -2.71
C LYS A 257 -28.30 12.51 -1.22
N SER A 258 -28.41 13.77 -0.77
CA SER A 258 -28.26 14.14 0.65
C SER A 258 -29.38 13.55 1.51
N LEU A 259 -30.63 13.62 1.04
CA LEU A 259 -31.79 13.09 1.77
C LEU A 259 -31.75 11.56 1.92
N TYR A 260 -31.27 10.84 0.91
CA TYR A 260 -31.12 9.38 0.98
C TYR A 260 -30.09 8.95 2.04
N TRP A 261 -28.94 9.63 2.12
CA TRP A 261 -27.89 9.32 3.08
C TRP A 261 -28.34 9.55 4.54
N LEU A 262 -29.04 10.66 4.79
CA LEU A 262 -29.58 10.97 6.12
C LEU A 262 -30.63 9.93 6.57
N GLY A 263 -31.48 9.47 5.64
CA GLY A 263 -32.45 8.41 5.93
C GLY A 263 -31.80 7.07 6.26
N SER A 264 -30.74 6.70 5.55
CA SER A 264 -30.02 5.43 5.78
C SER A 264 -29.29 5.41 7.13
N MET A 265 -28.64 6.52 7.52
CA MET A 265 -27.97 6.62 8.83
C MET A 265 -28.94 6.47 10.00
N TYR A 266 -30.13 7.06 9.89
CA TYR A 266 -31.16 6.98 10.93
C TYR A 266 -31.69 5.55 11.11
N ALA A 267 -31.86 4.80 10.01
CA ALA A 267 -32.29 3.40 10.06
C ALA A 267 -31.23 2.48 10.72
N MET A 268 -29.96 2.68 10.40
CA MET A 268 -28.85 1.91 11.00
C MET A 268 -28.70 2.18 12.50
N PHE A 269 -28.89 3.43 12.93
CA PHE A 269 -28.88 3.79 14.35
C PHE A 269 -29.96 3.03 15.14
N LEU A 270 -31.20 2.99 14.62
CA LEU A 270 -32.29 2.26 15.26
C LEU A 270 -32.00 0.75 15.32
N TYR A 271 -31.47 0.16 14.26
CA TYR A 271 -31.12 -1.27 14.24
C TYR A 271 -30.13 -1.65 15.36
N TYR A 272 -29.03 -0.91 15.50
CA TYR A 272 -28.02 -1.21 16.52
C TYR A 272 -28.51 -0.95 17.95
N LEU A 273 -29.31 0.11 18.15
CA LEU A 273 -29.89 0.40 19.46
C LEU A 273 -30.76 -0.76 19.95
N PHE A 274 -31.63 -1.31 19.09
CA PHE A 274 -32.53 -2.40 19.48
C PHE A 274 -31.80 -3.74 19.63
N TYR A 275 -30.87 -4.06 18.74
CA TYR A 275 -30.15 -5.33 18.78
C TYR A 275 -29.27 -5.48 20.03
N TYR A 276 -28.46 -4.47 20.36
CA TYR A 276 -27.54 -4.59 21.49
C TYR A 276 -28.20 -4.31 22.84
N SER A 277 -29.19 -3.40 22.91
CA SER A 277 -29.80 -3.05 24.21
C SER A 277 -30.75 -4.15 24.70
N PHE A 278 -31.57 -4.72 23.82
CA PHE A 278 -32.66 -5.62 24.22
C PHE A 278 -32.37 -7.09 23.93
N TYR A 279 -31.90 -7.43 22.72
CA TYR A 279 -31.73 -8.83 22.34
C TYR A 279 -30.53 -9.49 23.04
N VAL A 280 -29.36 -8.84 23.08
CA VAL A 280 -28.16 -9.40 23.72
C VAL A 280 -28.35 -9.53 25.24
N THR A 281 -28.90 -8.51 25.90
CA THR A 281 -29.20 -8.52 27.34
C THR A 281 -30.22 -9.60 27.69
N GLY A 282 -31.30 -9.72 26.90
CA GLY A 282 -32.30 -10.77 27.09
C GLY A 282 -31.72 -12.18 26.95
N LYS A 283 -30.88 -12.41 25.94
CA LYS A 283 -30.20 -13.70 25.73
C LYS A 283 -29.30 -14.07 26.91
N PHE A 284 -28.54 -13.12 27.45
CA PHE A 284 -27.64 -13.36 28.57
C PHE A 284 -28.40 -13.77 29.85
N VAL A 285 -29.46 -13.03 30.20
CA VAL A 285 -30.26 -13.30 31.41
C VAL A 285 -30.96 -14.66 31.34
N VAL A 286 -31.49 -15.03 30.18
CA VAL A 286 -32.22 -16.30 30.03
C VAL A 286 -31.27 -17.51 30.09
N VAL A 287 -30.11 -17.44 29.42
CA VAL A 287 -29.14 -18.54 29.40
C VAL A 287 -28.51 -18.74 30.78
N SER A 288 -28.10 -17.67 31.47
CA SER A 288 -27.49 -17.77 32.81
C SER A 288 -28.46 -18.32 33.86
N SER A 289 -29.74 -17.96 33.76
CA SER A 289 -30.77 -18.43 34.70
C SER A 289 -31.07 -19.91 34.49
N TRP A 290 -31.03 -20.38 33.24
CA TRP A 290 -31.27 -21.78 32.89
C TRP A 290 -30.17 -22.72 33.42
N GLU A 291 -28.91 -22.33 33.27
CA GLU A 291 -27.76 -23.11 33.78
C GLU A 291 -27.76 -23.23 35.31
N PHE A 292 -28.09 -22.14 36.00
CA PHE A 292 -28.25 -22.16 37.47
C PHE A 292 -29.36 -23.11 37.93
N MET A 293 -30.49 -23.11 37.21
CA MET A 293 -31.61 -24.01 37.51
C MET A 293 -31.23 -25.49 37.31
N GLN A 294 -30.49 -25.82 36.25
CA GLN A 294 -30.00 -27.19 36.02
C GLN A 294 -29.10 -27.69 37.16
N TRP A 295 -28.20 -26.83 37.65
CA TRP A 295 -27.36 -27.14 38.80
C TRP A 295 -28.19 -27.39 40.07
N ALA A 296 -29.17 -26.52 40.37
CA ALA A 296 -30.03 -26.67 41.54
C ALA A 296 -30.84 -27.98 41.53
N VAL A 297 -31.40 -28.33 40.36
CA VAL A 297 -32.17 -29.58 40.20
C VAL A 297 -31.28 -30.82 40.36
N SER A 298 -30.07 -30.82 39.78
CA SER A 298 -29.15 -31.95 39.91
C SER A 298 -28.68 -32.17 41.36
N SER A 299 -28.47 -31.07 42.10
CA SER A 299 -28.09 -31.12 43.51
C SER A 299 -29.21 -31.64 44.39
N PHE A 300 -30.47 -31.28 44.09
CA PHE A 300 -31.64 -31.79 44.79
C PHE A 300 -31.86 -33.29 44.54
N ALA A 301 -31.69 -33.75 43.29
CA ALA A 301 -31.79 -35.17 42.96
C ALA A 301 -30.74 -36.01 43.71
N ALA A 302 -29.51 -35.50 43.83
CA ALA A 302 -28.46 -36.13 44.62
C ALA A 302 -28.84 -36.21 46.12
N ALA A 303 -29.42 -35.16 46.68
CA ALA A 303 -29.89 -35.15 48.08
C ALA A 303 -31.01 -36.18 48.33
N VAL A 304 -31.96 -36.32 47.40
CA VAL A 304 -33.02 -37.34 47.48
C VAL A 304 -32.43 -38.74 47.41
N SER A 305 -31.47 -38.99 46.51
CA SER A 305 -30.80 -40.29 46.42
C SER A 305 -30.05 -40.65 47.71
N TRP A 306 -29.44 -39.66 48.37
CA TRP A 306 -28.80 -39.83 49.66
C TRP A 306 -29.81 -40.13 50.78
N LEU A 307 -30.99 -39.48 50.78
CA LEU A 307 -32.05 -39.75 51.76
C LEU A 307 -32.61 -41.18 51.65
N VAL A 308 -32.76 -41.70 50.43
CA VAL A 308 -33.15 -43.10 50.19
C VAL A 308 -32.07 -44.08 50.68
N TRP A 309 -30.79 -43.72 50.54
CA TRP A 309 -29.71 -44.51 51.11
C TRP A 309 -29.71 -44.46 52.64
N PHE A 310 -29.96 -43.29 53.23
CA PHE A 310 -30.08 -43.10 54.68
C PHE A 310 -31.20 -43.95 55.31
N SER A 311 -32.33 -44.14 54.62
CA SER A 311 -33.41 -45.01 55.13
C SER A 311 -33.04 -46.49 55.17
N ASN A 312 -32.13 -46.94 54.31
CA ASN A 312 -31.71 -48.35 54.25
C ASN A 312 -30.54 -48.66 55.21
N SER A 313 -29.64 -47.71 55.44
CA SER A 313 -28.46 -47.88 56.32
C SER A 313 -28.07 -46.56 56.99
N PRO A 314 -28.73 -46.18 58.11
CA PRO A 314 -28.56 -44.84 58.70
C PRO A 314 -27.15 -44.57 59.23
N VAL A 315 -26.48 -45.60 59.78
CA VAL A 315 -25.11 -45.45 60.32
C VAL A 315 -24.10 -45.23 59.19
N GLU A 316 -24.15 -46.01 58.11
CA GLU A 316 -23.25 -45.87 56.97
C GLU A 316 -23.48 -44.56 56.20
N ALA A 317 -24.74 -44.15 56.02
CA ALA A 317 -25.07 -42.90 55.34
C ALA A 317 -24.63 -41.66 56.14
N VAL A 318 -24.69 -41.69 57.48
CA VAL A 318 -24.18 -40.61 58.35
C VAL A 318 -22.65 -40.56 58.32
N VAL A 319 -21.98 -41.71 58.39
CA VAL A 319 -20.52 -41.77 58.28
C VAL A 319 -20.06 -41.28 56.89
N TYR A 320 -20.79 -41.62 55.83
CA TYR A 320 -20.53 -41.10 54.49
C TYR A 320 -20.80 -39.60 54.39
N ALA A 321 -21.90 -39.09 54.95
CA ALA A 321 -22.19 -37.65 54.92
C ALA A 321 -21.16 -36.84 55.70
N ILE A 322 -20.75 -37.31 56.89
CA ILE A 322 -19.71 -36.67 57.71
C ILE A 322 -18.36 -36.75 57.00
N SER A 323 -17.99 -37.89 56.42
CA SER A 323 -16.73 -38.02 55.66
C SER A 323 -16.75 -37.24 54.33
N TYR A 324 -17.88 -37.16 53.62
CA TYR A 324 -18.06 -36.35 52.42
C TYR A 324 -18.01 -34.85 52.72
N TRP A 325 -18.61 -34.41 53.82
CA TRP A 325 -18.53 -33.01 54.27
C TRP A 325 -17.15 -32.66 54.83
N VAL A 326 -16.52 -33.53 55.62
CA VAL A 326 -15.17 -33.29 56.15
C VAL A 326 -14.12 -33.38 55.04
N ALA A 327 -14.24 -34.32 54.10
CA ALA A 327 -13.37 -34.37 52.91
C ALA A 327 -13.67 -33.24 51.93
N GLY A 328 -14.93 -32.77 51.86
CA GLY A 328 -15.34 -31.60 51.10
C GLY A 328 -14.76 -30.32 51.71
N ILE A 329 -14.85 -30.12 53.02
CA ILE A 329 -14.28 -28.95 53.73
C ILE A 329 -12.76 -29.02 53.72
N TRP A 330 -12.14 -30.17 54.00
CA TRP A 330 -10.69 -30.33 53.99
C TRP A 330 -10.11 -30.22 52.58
N GLY A 331 -10.80 -30.82 51.60
CA GLY A 331 -10.51 -30.67 50.18
C GLY A 331 -10.66 -29.22 49.72
N VAL A 332 -11.71 -28.52 50.14
CA VAL A 332 -11.91 -27.09 49.89
C VAL A 332 -10.84 -26.26 50.59
N VAL A 333 -10.48 -26.50 51.84
CA VAL A 333 -9.45 -25.72 52.55
C VAL A 333 -8.07 -25.94 51.94
N VAL A 334 -7.68 -27.18 51.65
CA VAL A 334 -6.40 -27.49 51.00
C VAL A 334 -6.39 -26.98 49.56
N PHE A 335 -7.49 -27.12 48.82
CA PHE A 335 -7.66 -26.57 47.47
C PHE A 335 -7.71 -25.05 47.47
N VAL A 336 -8.30 -24.37 48.46
CA VAL A 336 -8.43 -22.91 48.56
C VAL A 336 -7.15 -22.26 49.06
N VAL A 337 -6.30 -22.98 49.78
CA VAL A 337 -5.06 -22.41 50.33
C VAL A 337 -3.84 -22.78 49.49
N THR A 338 -3.66 -24.05 49.11
CA THR A 338 -2.40 -24.50 48.50
C THR A 338 -2.39 -24.41 46.98
N LYS A 339 -3.51 -24.76 46.33
CA LYS A 339 -3.61 -24.73 44.86
C LYS A 339 -3.63 -23.32 44.30
N PRO A 340 -4.39 -22.33 44.82
CA PRO A 340 -4.33 -20.98 44.30
C PRO A 340 -3.00 -20.34 44.62
N VAL A 341 -2.34 -20.57 45.75
CA VAL A 341 -1.03 -19.92 45.98
C VAL A 341 0.04 -20.44 45.02
N MET A 342 0.15 -21.75 44.82
CA MET A 342 1.10 -22.33 43.86
C MET A 342 0.71 -22.05 42.40
N ALA A 343 -0.58 -22.15 42.07
CA ALA A 343 -1.08 -21.80 40.75
C ALA A 343 -0.91 -20.31 40.48
N THR A 344 -1.15 -19.43 41.46
CA THR A 344 -0.97 -17.97 41.31
C THR A 344 0.51 -17.64 41.18
N TRP A 345 1.41 -18.30 41.92
CA TRP A 345 2.83 -18.05 41.76
C TRP A 345 3.38 -18.57 40.43
N TRP A 346 3.03 -19.80 40.04
CA TRP A 346 3.41 -20.36 38.74
C TRP A 346 2.76 -19.59 37.58
N PHE A 347 1.49 -19.20 37.72
CA PHE A 347 0.77 -18.35 36.78
C PHE A 347 1.42 -16.97 36.71
N CYS A 348 1.67 -16.28 37.82
CA CYS A 348 2.39 -15.00 37.82
C CYS A 348 3.78 -15.12 37.21
N LYS A 349 4.55 -16.18 37.51
CA LYS A 349 5.89 -16.37 36.93
C LYS A 349 5.84 -16.67 35.43
N SER A 350 4.96 -17.58 35.00
CA SER A 350 4.77 -17.95 33.59
C SER A 350 4.15 -16.81 32.80
N VAL A 351 3.18 -16.09 33.36
CA VAL A 351 2.57 -14.89 32.75
C VAL A 351 3.59 -13.77 32.71
N CYS A 352 4.32 -13.44 33.77
CA CYS A 352 5.36 -12.42 33.70
C CYS A 352 6.49 -12.79 32.73
N GLY A 353 6.90 -14.06 32.69
CA GLY A 353 7.91 -14.54 31.74
C GLY A 353 7.42 -14.54 30.29
N ALA A 354 6.18 -14.97 30.06
CA ALA A 354 5.54 -14.95 28.75
C ALA A 354 5.25 -13.51 28.29
N VAL A 355 4.78 -12.63 29.19
CA VAL A 355 4.55 -11.21 28.91
C VAL A 355 5.87 -10.51 28.64
N ALA A 356 6.93 -10.76 29.40
CA ALA A 356 8.25 -10.17 29.16
C ALA A 356 8.86 -10.69 27.84
N SER A 357 8.78 -11.99 27.56
CA SER A 357 9.28 -12.57 26.32
C SER A 357 8.47 -12.11 25.12
N PHE A 358 7.14 -12.03 25.26
CA PHE A 358 6.25 -11.47 24.24
C PHE A 358 6.53 -9.99 24.03
N ALA A 359 6.67 -9.20 25.09
CA ALA A 359 7.02 -7.77 25.00
C ALA A 359 8.39 -7.54 24.35
N TYR A 360 9.37 -8.38 24.66
CA TYR A 360 10.70 -8.30 24.05
C TYR A 360 10.64 -8.71 22.57
N PHE A 361 9.96 -9.81 22.25
CA PHE A 361 9.76 -10.24 20.87
C PHE A 361 8.96 -9.20 20.07
N THR A 362 7.87 -8.66 20.62
CA THR A 362 7.10 -7.61 19.95
C THR A 362 7.91 -6.33 19.80
N TYR A 363 8.72 -5.95 20.79
CA TYR A 363 9.65 -4.83 20.67
C TYR A 363 10.67 -5.05 19.55
N CYS A 364 11.33 -6.21 19.50
CA CYS A 364 12.30 -6.54 18.44
C CYS A 364 11.66 -6.60 17.06
N VAL A 365 10.47 -7.20 16.95
CA VAL A 365 9.70 -7.23 15.69
C VAL A 365 9.28 -5.82 15.30
N PHE A 366 8.81 -5.01 16.24
CA PHE A 366 8.39 -3.64 15.99
C PHE A 366 9.57 -2.76 15.55
N GLU A 367 10.73 -2.85 16.21
CA GLU A 367 11.96 -2.18 15.79
C GLU A 367 12.42 -2.64 14.41
N ALA A 368 12.42 -3.95 14.13
CA ALA A 368 12.78 -4.47 12.81
C ALA A 368 11.81 -3.98 11.72
N VAL A 369 10.51 -3.97 12.02
CA VAL A 369 9.47 -3.43 11.13
C VAL A 369 9.67 -1.93 10.91
N LEU A 370 9.84 -1.14 11.97
CA LEU A 370 10.08 0.30 11.85
C LEU A 370 11.32 0.61 11.01
N ASN A 371 12.42 -0.09 11.25
CA ASN A 371 13.64 0.06 10.46
C ASN A 371 13.41 -0.34 9.00
N SER A 372 12.65 -1.41 8.73
CA SER A 372 12.27 -1.78 7.34
C SER A 372 11.33 -0.77 6.67
N LEU A 373 10.65 0.06 7.47
CA LEU A 373 9.76 1.12 7.00
C LEU A 373 10.46 2.49 6.97
N THR A 374 11.76 2.59 7.25
CA THR A 374 12.52 3.82 7.00
C THR A 374 12.65 4.07 5.49
N SER A 375 12.88 5.32 5.08
CA SER A 375 13.12 5.63 3.66
C SER A 375 14.52 5.16 3.28
N PHE A 376 14.71 4.78 2.02
CA PHE A 376 16.03 4.42 1.51
C PHE A 376 16.92 5.65 1.30
N THR A 377 16.35 6.85 1.34
CA THR A 377 17.07 8.12 1.20
C THR A 377 17.33 8.77 2.56
N SER A 378 18.47 9.46 2.67
CA SER A 378 18.83 10.20 3.88
C SER A 378 17.87 11.35 4.16
N ASP A 379 17.67 11.68 5.44
CA ASP A 379 16.84 12.82 5.87
C ASP A 379 17.23 14.13 5.17
N GLY A 380 18.53 14.38 4.96
CA GLY A 380 19.01 15.56 4.24
C GLY A 380 18.56 15.65 2.78
N PHE A 381 18.39 14.50 2.10
CA PHE A 381 17.83 14.45 0.75
C PHE A 381 16.33 14.75 0.75
N GLN A 382 15.59 14.20 1.70
CA GLN A 382 14.16 14.45 1.84
C GLN A 382 13.90 15.94 2.13
N ASP A 383 14.66 16.53 3.06
CA ASP A 383 14.61 17.96 3.37
C ASP A 383 14.92 18.81 2.14
N PHE A 384 15.94 18.43 1.37
CA PHE A 384 16.27 19.10 0.11
C PHE A 384 15.09 19.08 -0.88
N VAL A 385 14.48 17.90 -1.11
CA VAL A 385 13.34 17.76 -2.03
C VAL A 385 12.16 18.60 -1.55
N VAL A 386 11.77 18.49 -0.28
CA VAL A 386 10.61 19.21 0.28
C VAL A 386 10.81 20.72 0.20
N GLN A 387 11.98 21.23 0.58
CA GLN A 387 12.28 22.66 0.54
C GLN A 387 12.27 23.20 -0.89
N ASN A 388 12.89 22.47 -1.84
CA ASN A 388 12.94 22.91 -3.23
C ASN A 388 11.59 22.85 -3.91
N VAL A 389 10.82 21.78 -3.71
CA VAL A 389 9.44 21.66 -4.23
C VAL A 389 8.58 22.79 -3.68
N SER A 390 8.63 23.07 -2.38
CA SER A 390 7.87 24.18 -1.78
C SER A 390 8.26 25.55 -2.36
N ARG A 391 9.57 25.79 -2.52
CA ARG A 391 10.09 27.02 -3.13
C ARG A 391 9.63 27.17 -4.58
N ASN A 392 9.71 26.09 -5.35
CA ASN A 392 9.33 26.04 -6.75
C ASN A 392 7.82 26.19 -6.95
N THR A 393 7.00 25.59 -6.10
CA THR A 393 5.54 25.84 -6.04
C THR A 393 5.24 27.32 -5.85
N LYS A 394 5.83 27.96 -4.83
CA LYS A 394 5.61 29.39 -4.56
C LYS A 394 6.02 30.24 -5.77
N LYS A 395 7.13 29.90 -6.41
CA LYS A 395 7.64 30.62 -7.59
C LYS A 395 6.75 30.43 -8.81
N PHE A 396 6.30 29.20 -9.08
CA PHE A 396 5.35 28.86 -10.15
C PHE A 396 4.05 29.67 -10.01
N LEU A 397 3.43 29.59 -8.83
CA LEU A 397 2.19 30.32 -8.53
C LEU A 397 2.36 31.84 -8.60
N TRP A 398 3.50 32.37 -8.17
CA TRP A 398 3.80 33.80 -8.27
C TRP A 398 3.96 34.26 -9.73
N ILE A 399 4.65 33.48 -10.57
CA ILE A 399 4.80 33.79 -12.01
C ILE A 399 3.44 33.79 -12.68
N LEU A 400 2.62 32.76 -12.45
CA LEU A 400 1.27 32.68 -12.98
C LEU A 400 0.43 33.88 -12.50
N SER A 401 0.40 34.15 -11.18
CA SER A 401 -0.37 35.27 -10.62
C SER A 401 0.02 36.63 -11.22
N ASN A 402 1.32 36.90 -11.42
CA ASN A 402 1.76 38.17 -12.00
C ASN A 402 1.47 38.29 -13.49
N ARG A 403 1.52 37.19 -14.25
CA ARG A 403 1.20 37.20 -15.68
C ARG A 403 -0.30 37.19 -15.98
N TYR A 404 -1.13 36.88 -14.98
CA TYR A 404 -2.60 36.89 -15.07
C TYR A 404 -3.27 38.05 -14.32
N LYS A 405 -2.50 39.04 -13.84
CA LYS A 405 -3.06 40.37 -13.57
C LYS A 405 -3.42 41.03 -14.89
#